data_AF-A0A9N8H331-F1
#
_entry.id   AF-A0A9N8H331-F1
#
_cell.length_a   1.000
_cell.length_b   1.000
_cell.length_c   1.000
_cell.angle_alpha   90.00
_cell.angle_beta   90.00
_cell.angle_gamma   90.00
#
_symmetry.space_group_name_H-M   'P 1'
#
loop_
_entity.id
_entity.type
_entity.pdbx_description
1 polymer ?
#
loop_
_entity_poly.entity_id
_entity_poly.type
_entity_poly.pdbx_seq_one_letter_code
_entity_poly.pdbx_strand_id
1 'polypeptide(L)'
;MSSSDPDTTAGTTGAISATSAVTSANKKQRLPPPIESLLDQKDIWTDNIFPFLGVGHYAFVGGVNKQFNQLYKAYCHSVGVPCNTTSDRAAFFNVSCAKYWDLDDDRRETPFCDRLCKIIAKVGSVHVMQWAHKEGYPFDDWACFIAARNGHLDVLKYLHEKMSPKWDTHVPVCAAAAAGGHLDTLKYLHENGCPWDEEVLEAAARAGHLDILKYAHQHGCPWDTYGSACQTAACNGNLDALKYAHENGCPWSPRTCDVAAMHGQLDALKYAHENGLPMGRNCMF
;
A
#
# COMPACT_ATOMS: atom_id res chain seq x y z
N MET A 1 61.38 -18.98 -32.45
CA MET A 1 59.99 -18.95 -31.95
C MET A 1 59.97 -19.68 -30.62
N SER A 2 60.05 -18.95 -29.51
CA SER A 2 59.72 -19.42 -28.17
C SER A 2 58.21 -19.29 -27.97
N SER A 3 57.53 -20.12 -27.17
CA SER A 3 57.99 -21.23 -26.33
C SER A 3 56.83 -22.18 -26.06
N SER A 4 57.07 -23.48 -26.09
CA SER A 4 56.09 -24.52 -25.76
C SER A 4 56.75 -25.67 -25.00
N ASP A 5 56.35 -25.82 -23.75
CA ASP A 5 56.12 -27.09 -23.06
C ASP A 5 57.37 -28.00 -22.81
N PRO A 6 57.24 -29.15 -22.10
CA PRO A 6 57.45 -29.10 -20.64
C PRO A 6 58.30 -30.28 -20.11
N ASP A 7 58.19 -30.51 -18.79
CA ASP A 7 57.95 -31.83 -18.16
C ASP A 7 59.02 -32.43 -17.22
N THR A 8 58.50 -33.21 -16.28
CA THR A 8 59.09 -34.32 -15.51
C THR A 8 60.01 -34.11 -14.29
N THR A 9 59.54 -34.72 -13.19
CA THR A 9 60.27 -35.46 -12.13
C THR A 9 61.19 -34.69 -11.16
N ALA A 10 61.46 -35.13 -9.93
CA ALA A 10 60.86 -36.01 -8.91
C ALA A 10 61.96 -36.19 -7.83
N GLY A 11 61.65 -36.27 -6.53
CA GLY A 11 62.70 -36.53 -5.53
C GLY A 11 62.32 -36.24 -4.08
N THR A 12 61.78 -37.25 -3.40
CA THR A 12 61.39 -37.19 -1.97
C THR A 12 62.53 -37.63 -1.05
N THR A 13 62.78 -36.91 0.06
CA THR A 13 63.42 -37.34 1.33
C THR A 13 63.41 -36.14 2.30
N GLY A 14 63.21 -36.23 3.62
CA GLY A 14 62.83 -37.35 4.48
C GLY A 14 63.38 -37.25 5.91
N ALA A 15 62.66 -36.62 6.86
CA ALA A 15 62.85 -36.66 8.33
C ALA A 15 61.64 -35.94 9.01
N ILE A 16 60.65 -36.55 9.67
CA ILE A 16 60.56 -37.56 10.76
C ILE A 16 60.85 -36.99 12.17
N SER A 17 59.77 -36.69 12.93
CA SER A 17 59.51 -37.04 14.35
C SER A 17 58.13 -36.45 14.73
N ALA A 18 57.06 -37.18 15.11
CA ALA A 18 56.85 -38.02 16.30
C ALA A 18 56.99 -37.22 17.64
N THR A 19 56.08 -37.27 18.62
CA THR A 19 54.92 -38.17 18.86
C THR A 19 53.97 -37.66 19.97
N SER A 20 52.65 -37.81 19.79
CA SER A 20 51.57 -38.12 20.81
C SER A 20 50.20 -37.70 20.23
N ALA A 21 49.29 -38.55 19.73
CA ALA A 21 48.54 -39.66 20.37
C ALA A 21 47.76 -39.21 21.63
N VAL A 22 46.46 -39.49 21.84
CA VAL A 22 45.37 -40.15 21.07
C VAL A 22 44.01 -39.74 21.76
N THR A 23 42.84 -39.51 21.12
CA THR A 23 41.88 -40.49 20.52
C THR A 23 40.68 -39.77 19.84
N SER A 24 40.00 -40.44 18.89
CA SER A 24 38.54 -40.48 18.59
C SER A 24 37.56 -39.34 19.02
N ALA A 25 36.88 -38.74 18.03
CA ALA A 25 35.41 -38.91 17.86
C ALA A 25 34.92 -38.33 16.51
N ASN A 26 34.44 -39.21 15.61
CA ASN A 26 33.97 -38.84 14.28
C ASN A 26 32.53 -38.25 14.32
N LYS A 27 32.39 -36.98 14.70
CA LYS A 27 31.13 -36.24 14.49
C LYS A 27 31.02 -35.81 13.03
N LYS A 28 30.46 -36.69 12.19
CA LYS A 28 29.81 -36.26 10.94
C LYS A 28 28.80 -35.19 11.30
N GLN A 29 29.06 -33.93 10.96
CA GLN A 29 28.02 -32.92 10.90
C GLN A 29 27.01 -33.40 9.87
N ARG A 30 25.85 -33.90 10.31
CA ARG A 30 24.71 -34.05 9.42
C ARG A 30 24.42 -32.65 8.92
N LEU A 31 24.55 -32.45 7.60
CA LEU A 31 23.92 -31.30 6.94
C LEU A 31 22.45 -31.27 7.41
N PRO A 32 21.91 -30.09 7.77
CA PRO A 32 20.49 -29.98 8.09
C PRO A 32 19.72 -30.57 6.91
N PRO A 33 18.71 -31.41 7.17
CA PRO A 33 18.05 -32.12 6.10
C PRO A 33 17.29 -31.08 5.23
N PRO A 34 17.02 -31.38 3.94
CA PRO A 34 16.42 -30.40 3.03
C PRO A 34 15.14 -29.80 3.63
N ILE A 35 14.86 -28.50 3.40
CA ILE A 35 13.69 -27.81 3.97
C ILE A 35 12.38 -28.58 3.68
N GLU A 36 12.32 -29.26 2.53
CA GLU A 36 11.24 -30.17 2.13
C GLU A 36 10.99 -31.28 3.16
N SER A 37 12.04 -31.93 3.68
CA SER A 37 11.92 -32.99 4.70
C SER A 37 11.54 -32.51 6.10
N LEU A 38 11.71 -31.21 6.39
CA LEU A 38 11.19 -30.59 7.61
C LEU A 38 9.67 -30.40 7.55
N LEU A 39 9.07 -30.22 6.37
CA LEU A 39 7.62 -30.07 6.21
C LEU A 39 6.83 -31.34 6.55
N ASP A 40 7.45 -32.50 6.46
CA ASP A 40 6.84 -33.78 6.87
C ASP A 40 6.84 -33.97 8.40
N GLN A 41 7.66 -33.21 9.13
CA GLN A 41 7.79 -33.29 10.59
C GLN A 41 6.77 -32.36 11.27
N LYS A 42 5.48 -32.74 11.20
CA LYS A 42 4.33 -31.93 11.68
C LYS A 42 4.54 -31.33 13.08
N ASP A 43 5.01 -32.15 14.01
CA ASP A 43 5.19 -31.83 15.43
C ASP A 43 6.13 -30.62 15.65
N ILE A 44 7.16 -30.47 14.80
CA ILE A 44 8.06 -29.31 14.85
C ILE A 44 7.28 -28.02 14.59
N TRP A 45 6.39 -28.03 13.60
CA TRP A 45 5.59 -26.86 13.24
C TRP A 45 4.49 -26.57 14.25
N THR A 46 3.71 -27.58 14.65
CA THR A 46 2.59 -27.41 15.59
C THR A 46 3.02 -26.98 16.98
N ASP A 47 4.18 -27.47 17.45
CA ASP A 47 4.55 -27.31 18.85
C ASP A 47 5.59 -26.19 19.06
N ASN A 48 6.37 -25.86 18.02
CA ASN A 48 7.52 -24.95 18.15
C ASN A 48 7.50 -23.72 17.23
N ILE A 49 6.59 -23.64 16.25
CA ILE A 49 6.58 -22.54 15.26
C ILE A 49 5.20 -21.88 15.19
N PHE A 50 4.13 -22.64 14.95
CA PHE A 50 2.77 -22.12 14.90
C PHE A 50 2.28 -21.42 16.17
N PRO A 51 2.65 -21.82 17.41
CA PRO A 51 2.26 -21.10 18.63
C PRO A 51 2.83 -19.68 18.72
N PHE A 52 3.92 -19.40 18.01
CA PHE A 52 4.58 -18.09 17.98
C PHE A 52 4.18 -17.25 16.76
N LEU A 53 3.55 -17.87 15.74
CA LEU A 53 3.02 -17.18 14.58
C LEU A 53 1.64 -16.59 14.90
N GLY A 54 1.65 -15.34 15.36
CA GLY A 54 0.42 -14.58 15.58
C GLY A 54 -0.43 -14.35 14.32
N VAL A 55 -1.69 -14.00 14.57
CA VAL A 55 -2.82 -13.72 13.67
C VAL A 55 -2.51 -12.92 12.39
N GLY A 56 -1.44 -12.12 12.36
CA GLY A 56 -1.00 -11.34 11.19
C GLY A 56 0.07 -11.98 10.28
N HIS A 57 0.68 -13.11 10.67
CA HIS A 57 1.84 -13.68 9.97
C HIS A 57 1.50 -14.58 8.77
N TYR A 58 0.25 -14.63 8.35
CA TYR A 58 -0.19 -15.49 7.22
C TYR A 58 0.53 -15.15 5.90
N ALA A 59 1.12 -13.96 5.74
CA ALA A 59 2.02 -13.66 4.61
C ALA A 59 3.23 -14.63 4.54
N PHE A 60 3.87 -14.91 5.68
CA PHE A 60 4.99 -15.85 5.74
C PHE A 60 4.51 -17.29 5.48
N VAL A 61 3.32 -17.65 5.96
CA VAL A 61 2.80 -19.02 5.89
C VAL A 61 2.19 -19.36 4.53
N GLY A 62 1.38 -18.47 3.96
CA GLY A 62 0.73 -18.67 2.65
C GLY A 62 1.65 -18.44 1.45
N GLY A 63 2.65 -17.57 1.57
CA GLY A 63 3.55 -17.22 0.47
C GLY A 63 4.67 -18.23 0.17
N VAL A 64 5.01 -19.10 1.13
CA VAL A 64 6.24 -19.91 1.05
C VAL A 64 5.98 -21.33 0.55
N ASN A 65 4.92 -22.03 1.01
CA ASN A 65 4.66 -23.41 0.60
C ASN A 65 3.20 -23.85 0.83
N LYS A 66 2.60 -24.56 -0.13
CA LYS A 66 1.23 -25.10 -0.06
C LYS A 66 1.01 -26.10 1.09
N GLN A 67 1.96 -27.02 1.29
CA GLN A 67 1.93 -28.01 2.37
C GLN A 67 2.02 -27.33 3.73
N PHE A 68 2.85 -26.27 3.84
CA PHE A 68 2.98 -25.48 5.07
C PHE A 68 1.69 -24.73 5.42
N ASN A 69 1.02 -24.14 4.42
CA ASN A 69 -0.27 -23.48 4.64
C ASN A 69 -1.36 -24.46 5.10
N GLN A 70 -1.44 -25.66 4.49
CA GLN A 70 -2.39 -26.69 4.90
C GLN A 70 -2.17 -27.13 6.37
N LEU A 71 -0.91 -27.28 6.80
CA LEU A 71 -0.57 -27.59 8.19
C LEU A 71 -0.99 -26.47 9.15
N TYR A 72 -0.73 -25.20 8.81
CA TYR A 72 -1.14 -24.07 9.64
C TYR A 72 -2.66 -23.93 9.76
N LYS A 73 -3.41 -24.14 8.67
CA LYS A 73 -4.88 -24.15 8.70
C LYS A 73 -5.43 -25.25 9.60
N ALA A 74 -4.85 -26.45 9.55
CA ALA A 74 -5.25 -27.56 10.43
C ALA A 74 -4.97 -27.23 11.90
N TYR A 75 -3.82 -26.60 12.21
CA TYR A 75 -3.51 -26.10 13.55
C TYR A 75 -4.50 -25.00 14.00
N CYS A 76 -4.72 -23.96 13.19
CA CYS A 76 -5.69 -22.90 13.51
C CYS A 76 -7.09 -23.46 13.81
N HIS A 77 -7.53 -24.47 13.05
CA HIS A 77 -8.80 -25.16 13.30
C HIS A 77 -8.80 -25.94 14.63
N SER A 78 -7.69 -26.62 15.00
CA SER A 78 -7.62 -27.35 16.28
C SER A 78 -7.52 -26.44 17.50
N VAL A 79 -6.91 -25.27 17.39
CA VAL A 79 -6.82 -24.27 18.48
C VAL A 79 -7.95 -23.22 18.46
N GLY A 80 -8.91 -23.32 17.54
CA GLY A 80 -10.05 -22.39 17.44
C GLY A 80 -9.67 -20.96 17.03
N VAL A 81 -8.49 -20.75 16.44
CA VAL A 81 -7.99 -19.44 16.01
C VAL A 81 -8.42 -19.18 14.56
N PRO A 82 -8.98 -18.00 14.22
CA PRO A 82 -9.30 -17.67 12.83
C PRO A 82 -8.03 -17.60 11.96
N CYS A 83 -7.92 -18.46 10.95
CA CYS A 83 -6.79 -18.47 9.99
C CYS A 83 -6.91 -17.41 8.88
N ASN A 84 -8.03 -16.68 8.83
CA ASN A 84 -8.44 -15.80 7.73
C ASN A 84 -8.10 -14.32 7.93
N THR A 85 -7.35 -13.98 8.98
CA THR A 85 -7.02 -12.61 9.41
C THR A 85 -5.82 -11.99 8.68
N THR A 86 -5.44 -12.51 7.52
CA THR A 86 -4.47 -11.82 6.65
C THR A 86 -5.07 -10.47 6.26
N SER A 87 -4.43 -9.38 6.67
CA SER A 87 -4.76 -8.08 6.08
C SER A 87 -4.47 -8.11 4.58
N ASP A 88 -5.25 -7.38 3.79
CA ASP A 88 -5.02 -7.15 2.34
C ASP A 88 -3.51 -6.90 2.04
N ARG A 89 -2.88 -6.07 2.88
CA ARG A 89 -1.48 -5.65 2.77
C ARG A 89 -0.48 -6.79 2.96
N ALA A 90 -0.83 -7.80 3.74
CA ALA A 90 -0.04 -9.00 3.97
C ALA A 90 -0.29 -10.07 2.87
N ALA A 91 -1.53 -10.17 2.38
CA ALA A 91 -1.90 -11.09 1.30
C ALA A 91 -1.27 -10.72 -0.04
N PHE A 92 -1.19 -9.42 -0.36
CA PHE A 92 -0.73 -8.93 -1.67
C PHE A 92 0.65 -8.24 -1.62
N PHE A 93 1.48 -8.61 -0.63
CA PHE A 93 2.87 -8.14 -0.54
C PHE A 93 3.76 -8.71 -1.65
N ASN A 94 3.58 -9.98 -2.00
CA ASN A 94 4.31 -10.67 -3.07
C ASN A 94 3.42 -11.58 -3.91
N VAL A 95 3.91 -11.98 -5.08
CA VAL A 95 3.16 -12.77 -6.08
C VAL A 95 2.78 -14.17 -5.56
N SER A 96 3.62 -14.81 -4.75
CA SER A 96 3.33 -16.14 -4.21
C SER A 96 2.17 -16.10 -3.21
N CYS A 97 2.15 -15.10 -2.31
CA CYS A 97 1.00 -14.86 -1.43
C CYS A 97 -0.28 -14.56 -2.22
N ALA A 98 -0.18 -13.68 -3.22
CA ALA A 98 -1.31 -13.27 -4.06
C ALA A 98 -1.92 -14.46 -4.83
N LYS A 99 -1.07 -15.28 -5.45
CA LYS A 99 -1.47 -16.55 -6.11
C LYS A 99 -2.12 -17.52 -5.14
N TYR A 100 -1.58 -17.64 -3.93
CA TYR A 100 -2.15 -18.56 -2.95
C TYR A 100 -3.52 -18.09 -2.45
N TRP A 101 -3.67 -16.77 -2.25
CA TRP A 101 -4.95 -16.15 -1.88
C TRP A 101 -6.02 -16.31 -2.98
N ASP A 102 -5.64 -16.19 -4.25
CA ASP A 102 -6.50 -16.44 -5.40
C ASP A 102 -6.95 -17.92 -5.50
N LEU A 103 -6.04 -18.87 -5.25
CA LEU A 103 -6.32 -20.30 -5.24
C LEU A 103 -7.16 -20.80 -4.05
N ASP A 104 -7.37 -19.97 -3.02
CA ASP A 104 -8.05 -20.36 -1.78
C ASP A 104 -9.53 -19.95 -1.72
N ASP A 105 -9.99 -19.07 -2.62
CA ASP A 105 -11.39 -18.61 -2.63
C ASP A 105 -12.25 -19.40 -3.62
N ASP A 106 -12.64 -20.61 -3.20
CA ASP A 106 -13.61 -21.47 -3.91
C ASP A 106 -15.03 -20.85 -4.04
N ARG A 107 -15.26 -19.62 -3.55
CA ARG A 107 -16.58 -18.94 -3.54
C ARG A 107 -16.88 -18.20 -4.86
N ARG A 108 -16.98 -18.96 -5.94
CA ARG A 108 -17.29 -18.48 -7.29
C ARG A 108 -18.77 -18.09 -7.50
N GLU A 109 -19.21 -16.98 -6.90
CA GLU A 109 -20.52 -16.35 -7.23
C GLU A 109 -20.45 -14.86 -7.57
N THR A 110 -19.27 -14.22 -7.49
CA THR A 110 -19.04 -12.86 -8.02
C THR A 110 -17.81 -12.83 -8.91
N PRO A 111 -17.71 -11.91 -9.90
CA PRO A 111 -16.48 -11.67 -10.65
C PRO A 111 -15.42 -11.05 -9.74
N PHE A 112 -14.68 -11.91 -9.03
CA PHE A 112 -13.75 -11.51 -7.95
C PHE A 112 -12.53 -10.71 -8.45
N CYS A 113 -12.33 -10.66 -9.77
CA CYS A 113 -11.32 -9.87 -10.46
C CYS A 113 -11.34 -8.38 -10.07
N ASP A 114 -12.52 -7.77 -9.99
CA ASP A 114 -12.69 -6.36 -9.62
C ASP A 114 -12.12 -6.07 -8.22
N ARG A 115 -12.44 -6.92 -7.25
CA ARG A 115 -12.00 -6.77 -5.86
C ARG A 115 -10.49 -6.97 -5.73
N LEU A 116 -9.93 -7.95 -6.45
CA LEU A 116 -8.50 -8.23 -6.46
C LEU A 116 -7.70 -7.02 -6.95
N CYS A 117 -8.07 -6.46 -8.11
CA CYS A 117 -7.37 -5.32 -8.70
C CYS A 117 -7.41 -4.08 -7.80
N LYS A 118 -8.54 -3.83 -7.15
CA LYS A 118 -8.71 -2.76 -6.15
C LYS A 118 -7.83 -2.97 -4.92
N ILE A 119 -7.65 -4.22 -4.46
CA ILE A 119 -6.74 -4.53 -3.36
C ILE A 119 -5.27 -4.36 -3.79
N ILE A 120 -4.86 -4.84 -4.96
CA ILE A 120 -3.48 -4.68 -5.45
C ILE A 120 -3.13 -3.19 -5.59
N ALA A 121 -4.04 -2.39 -6.15
CA ALA A 121 -3.90 -0.93 -6.24
C ALA A 121 -3.78 -0.24 -4.87
N LYS A 122 -4.50 -0.72 -3.85
CA LYS A 122 -4.42 -0.24 -2.45
C LYS A 122 -3.09 -0.57 -1.78
N VAL A 123 -2.52 -1.75 -2.08
CA VAL A 123 -1.25 -2.21 -1.50
C VAL A 123 -0.03 -1.56 -2.17
N GLY A 124 -0.13 -1.22 -3.46
CA GLY A 124 0.92 -0.50 -4.18
C GLY A 124 2.02 -1.36 -4.78
N SER A 125 1.87 -2.70 -4.74
CA SER A 125 2.91 -3.62 -5.22
C SER A 125 2.87 -3.74 -6.75
N VAL A 126 3.70 -2.94 -7.43
CA VAL A 126 3.87 -2.99 -8.91
C VAL A 126 4.20 -4.41 -9.39
N HIS A 127 4.98 -5.18 -8.62
CA HIS A 127 5.32 -6.56 -8.98
C HIS A 127 4.11 -7.50 -8.97
N VAL A 128 3.21 -7.37 -7.97
CA VAL A 128 1.95 -8.13 -7.92
C VAL A 128 0.98 -7.66 -9.01
N MET A 129 0.97 -6.36 -9.32
CA MET A 129 0.16 -5.81 -10.41
C MET A 129 0.62 -6.29 -11.79
N GLN A 130 1.93 -6.31 -12.06
CA GLN A 130 2.50 -6.89 -13.29
C GLN A 130 2.14 -8.36 -13.45
N TRP A 131 2.17 -9.12 -12.35
CA TRP A 131 1.71 -10.50 -12.35
C TRP A 131 0.23 -10.61 -12.68
N ALA A 132 -0.65 -9.89 -11.98
CA ALA A 132 -2.09 -9.95 -12.21
C ALA A 132 -2.46 -9.50 -13.64
N HIS A 133 -1.82 -8.46 -14.18
CA HIS A 133 -2.03 -8.06 -15.57
C HIS A 133 -1.61 -9.18 -16.54
N LYS A 134 -0.53 -9.91 -16.27
CA LYS A 134 -0.10 -11.06 -17.09
C LYS A 134 -1.07 -12.24 -17.07
N GLU A 135 -1.72 -12.52 -15.93
CA GLU A 135 -2.76 -13.56 -15.86
C GLU A 135 -4.11 -13.11 -16.46
N GLY A 136 -4.22 -11.84 -16.90
CA GLY A 136 -5.41 -11.31 -17.58
C GLY A 136 -6.46 -10.71 -16.65
N TYR A 137 -6.13 -10.35 -15.40
CA TYR A 137 -7.08 -9.65 -14.55
C TYR A 137 -7.37 -8.22 -15.09
N PRO A 138 -8.65 -7.84 -15.27
CA PRO A 138 -9.03 -6.51 -15.72
C PRO A 138 -8.77 -5.46 -14.63
N PHE A 139 -8.05 -4.40 -15.00
CA PHE A 139 -7.90 -3.20 -14.20
C PHE A 139 -8.74 -2.08 -14.83
N ASP A 140 -9.38 -1.28 -13.99
CA ASP A 140 -10.27 -0.20 -14.35
C ASP A 140 -9.74 1.16 -13.83
N ASP A 141 -10.43 2.24 -14.18
CA ASP A 141 -10.12 3.59 -13.70
C ASP A 141 -10.20 3.71 -12.17
N TRP A 142 -10.93 2.80 -11.52
CA TRP A 142 -11.02 2.72 -10.07
C TRP A 142 -9.72 2.19 -9.43
N ALA A 143 -8.96 1.34 -10.12
CA ALA A 143 -7.60 1.00 -9.72
C ALA A 143 -6.69 2.25 -9.70
N CYS A 144 -6.81 3.13 -10.69
CA CYS A 144 -6.12 4.42 -10.69
C CYS A 144 -6.55 5.30 -9.51
N PHE A 145 -7.86 5.45 -9.25
CA PHE A 145 -8.38 6.19 -8.08
C PHE A 145 -7.81 5.68 -6.75
N ILE A 146 -7.78 4.36 -6.54
CA ILE A 146 -7.26 3.77 -5.31
C ILE A 146 -5.74 3.97 -5.21
N ALA A 147 -5.00 3.76 -6.29
CA ALA A 147 -3.55 3.98 -6.30
C ALA A 147 -3.21 5.46 -6.01
N ALA A 148 -3.96 6.39 -6.60
CA ALA A 148 -3.85 7.82 -6.35
C ALA A 148 -4.09 8.18 -4.88
N ARG A 149 -5.19 7.68 -4.30
CA ARG A 149 -5.57 7.93 -2.90
C ARG A 149 -4.58 7.35 -1.87
N ASN A 150 -3.72 6.40 -2.27
CA ASN A 150 -2.70 5.81 -1.41
C ASN A 150 -1.26 6.21 -1.81
N GLY A 151 -1.09 7.09 -2.80
CA GLY A 151 0.20 7.67 -3.18
C GLY A 151 1.11 6.74 -3.98
N HIS A 152 0.56 5.66 -4.53
CA HIS A 152 1.32 4.64 -5.25
C HIS A 152 1.62 5.09 -6.69
N LEU A 153 2.48 6.11 -6.80
CA LEU A 153 2.85 6.74 -8.07
C LEU A 153 3.41 5.76 -9.09
N ASP A 154 4.18 4.76 -8.67
CA ASP A 154 4.75 3.77 -9.60
C ASP A 154 3.70 2.79 -10.13
N VAL A 155 2.66 2.50 -9.34
CA VAL A 155 1.46 1.80 -9.82
C VAL A 155 0.71 2.65 -10.83
N LEU A 156 0.48 3.94 -10.54
CA LEU A 156 -0.20 4.84 -11.50
C LEU A 156 0.55 4.99 -12.83
N LYS A 157 1.89 5.11 -12.80
CA LYS A 157 2.72 5.12 -14.01
C LYS A 157 2.52 3.83 -14.82
N TYR A 158 2.52 2.68 -14.15
CA TYR A 158 2.29 1.39 -14.81
C TYR A 158 0.88 1.26 -15.39
N LEU A 159 -0.16 1.68 -14.66
CA LEU A 159 -1.55 1.67 -15.14
C LEU A 159 -1.71 2.59 -16.37
N HIS A 160 -1.19 3.82 -16.29
CA HIS A 160 -1.24 4.82 -17.36
C HIS A 160 -0.51 4.35 -18.64
N GLU A 161 0.66 3.70 -18.51
CA GLU A 161 1.41 3.16 -19.65
C GLU A 161 0.67 1.99 -20.36
N LYS A 162 -0.24 1.30 -19.66
CA LYS A 162 -0.79 0.01 -20.14
C LYS A 162 -2.28 0.02 -20.48
N MET A 163 -3.11 0.83 -19.84
CA MET A 163 -4.57 0.72 -19.93
C MET A 163 -5.19 1.84 -20.75
N SER A 164 -4.78 3.09 -20.52
CA SER A 164 -5.20 4.21 -21.34
C SER A 164 -4.18 5.35 -21.26
N PRO A 165 -3.63 5.84 -22.40
CA PRO A 165 -2.84 7.07 -22.45
C PRO A 165 -3.72 8.33 -22.41
N LYS A 166 -5.01 8.19 -22.09
CA LYS A 166 -5.97 9.29 -21.95
C LYS A 166 -6.80 9.10 -20.69
N TRP A 167 -6.81 10.12 -19.85
CA TRP A 167 -7.64 10.21 -18.65
C TRP A 167 -9.09 10.59 -18.98
N ASP A 168 -9.71 9.85 -19.92
CA ASP A 168 -11.11 10.03 -20.36
C ASP A 168 -12.09 9.37 -19.37
N THR A 169 -11.78 9.49 -18.09
CA THR A 169 -12.36 8.70 -17.01
C THR A 169 -13.29 9.57 -16.18
N HIS A 170 -14.56 9.19 -16.01
CA HIS A 170 -15.49 9.86 -15.09
C HIS A 170 -15.16 9.68 -13.59
N VAL A 171 -13.93 9.25 -13.28
CA VAL A 171 -13.45 8.96 -11.93
C VAL A 171 -12.50 10.08 -11.51
N PRO A 172 -12.72 10.76 -10.36
CA PRO A 172 -11.95 11.93 -9.97
C PRO A 172 -10.59 11.55 -9.35
N VAL A 173 -9.67 11.03 -10.19
CA VAL A 173 -8.35 10.52 -9.77
C VAL A 173 -7.48 11.61 -9.13
N CYS A 174 -7.53 12.84 -9.65
CA CYS A 174 -6.84 14.00 -9.05
C CYS A 174 -7.38 14.31 -7.64
N ALA A 175 -8.70 14.33 -7.43
CA ALA A 175 -9.29 14.57 -6.12
C ALA A 175 -8.97 13.43 -5.13
N ALA A 176 -8.79 12.20 -5.63
CA ALA A 176 -8.34 11.06 -4.85
C ALA A 176 -6.90 11.26 -4.31
N ALA A 177 -5.96 11.69 -5.17
CA ALA A 177 -4.60 12.03 -4.76
C ALA A 177 -4.57 13.19 -3.75
N ALA A 178 -5.41 14.21 -3.96
CA ALA A 178 -5.55 15.34 -3.05
C ALA A 178 -6.12 14.95 -1.69
N ALA A 179 -7.13 14.07 -1.65
CA ALA A 179 -7.70 13.53 -0.42
C ALA A 179 -6.74 12.60 0.36
N GLY A 180 -5.72 12.05 -0.31
CA GLY A 180 -4.70 11.18 0.31
C GLY A 180 -3.45 11.93 0.79
N GLY A 181 -3.27 13.20 0.43
CA GLY A 181 -2.06 13.96 0.78
C GLY A 181 -0.86 13.66 -0.13
N HIS A 182 -1.10 13.25 -1.38
CA HIS A 182 -0.05 12.80 -2.29
C HIS A 182 0.27 13.83 -3.38
N LEU A 183 1.00 14.89 -2.99
CA LEU A 183 1.34 16.01 -3.88
C LEU A 183 2.08 15.57 -5.16
N ASP A 184 3.09 14.71 -5.06
CA ASP A 184 3.85 14.26 -6.23
C ASP A 184 3.03 13.35 -7.16
N THR A 185 2.03 12.66 -6.61
CA THR A 185 1.03 11.93 -7.39
C THR A 185 0.10 12.89 -8.13
N LEU A 186 -0.37 13.96 -7.48
CA LEU A 186 -1.21 14.97 -8.12
C LEU A 186 -0.47 15.71 -9.24
N LYS A 187 0.81 16.09 -9.02
CA LYS A 187 1.68 16.67 -10.06
C LYS A 187 1.74 15.78 -11.29
N TYR A 188 2.09 14.51 -11.10
CA TYR A 188 2.18 13.54 -12.20
C TYR A 188 0.85 13.41 -12.97
N LEU A 189 -0.28 13.31 -12.26
CA LEU A 189 -1.61 13.23 -12.88
C LEU A 189 -1.88 14.48 -13.74
N HIS A 190 -1.69 15.67 -13.18
CA HIS A 190 -1.92 16.94 -13.90
C HIS A 190 -0.99 17.11 -15.12
N GLU A 191 0.31 16.85 -14.95
CA GLU A 191 1.32 16.91 -16.02
C GLU A 191 1.04 15.92 -17.18
N ASN A 192 0.36 14.81 -16.88
CA ASN A 192 -0.05 13.81 -17.87
C ASN A 192 -1.47 14.06 -18.41
N GLY A 193 -2.06 15.24 -18.16
CA GLY A 193 -3.36 15.63 -18.71
C GLY A 193 -4.56 14.97 -18.04
N CYS A 194 -4.43 14.50 -16.79
CA CYS A 194 -5.58 14.09 -16.01
C CYS A 194 -6.45 15.32 -15.69
N PRO A 195 -7.76 15.30 -15.99
CA PRO A 195 -8.63 16.41 -15.67
C PRO A 195 -8.66 16.66 -14.16
N TRP A 196 -8.79 17.92 -13.80
CA TRP A 196 -9.10 18.35 -12.44
C TRP A 196 -10.14 19.46 -12.45
N ASP A 197 -10.90 19.53 -11.37
CA ASP A 197 -12.02 20.42 -11.12
C ASP A 197 -11.99 20.85 -9.65
N GLU A 198 -12.99 21.61 -9.22
CA GLU A 198 -13.13 22.10 -7.85
C GLU A 198 -13.10 20.99 -6.77
N GLU A 199 -13.41 19.73 -7.10
CA GLU A 199 -13.35 18.61 -6.14
C GLU A 199 -11.92 18.40 -5.62
N VAL A 200 -10.88 18.77 -6.37
CA VAL A 200 -9.48 18.69 -5.94
C VAL A 200 -9.20 19.66 -4.80
N LEU A 201 -9.71 20.91 -4.89
CA LEU A 201 -9.56 21.90 -3.82
C LEU A 201 -10.43 21.54 -2.62
N GLU A 202 -11.67 21.06 -2.82
CA GLU A 202 -12.49 20.56 -1.72
C GLU A 202 -11.81 19.38 -1.01
N ALA A 203 -11.31 18.39 -1.75
CA ALA A 203 -10.65 17.22 -1.19
C ALA A 203 -9.41 17.59 -0.37
N ALA A 204 -8.55 18.48 -0.88
CA ALA A 204 -7.37 18.96 -0.15
C ALA A 204 -7.76 19.77 1.10
N ALA A 205 -8.74 20.66 0.99
CA ALA A 205 -9.23 21.50 2.10
C ALA A 205 -9.89 20.67 3.21
N ARG A 206 -10.68 19.66 2.84
CA ARG A 206 -11.33 18.68 3.73
C ARG A 206 -10.32 17.80 4.47
N ALA A 207 -9.25 17.40 3.81
CA ALA A 207 -8.20 16.55 4.39
C ALA A 207 -7.08 17.34 5.11
N GLY A 208 -7.01 18.66 4.92
CA GLY A 208 -6.03 19.55 5.57
C GLY A 208 -4.69 19.64 4.85
N HIS A 209 -4.59 19.13 3.62
CA HIS A 209 -3.37 19.14 2.82
C HIS A 209 -3.15 20.51 2.15
N LEU A 210 -2.70 21.47 2.96
CA LEU A 210 -2.50 22.87 2.58
C LEU A 210 -1.49 23.06 1.43
N ASP A 211 -0.46 22.21 1.37
CA ASP A 211 0.54 22.17 0.30
C ASP A 211 -0.09 21.79 -1.05
N ILE A 212 -0.99 20.81 -1.05
CA ILE A 212 -1.76 20.41 -2.22
C ILE A 212 -2.78 21.48 -2.61
N LEU A 213 -3.50 22.03 -1.64
CA LEU A 213 -4.47 23.11 -1.87
C LEU A 213 -3.81 24.32 -2.54
N LYS A 214 -2.63 24.72 -2.04
CA LYS A 214 -1.79 25.76 -2.65
C LYS A 214 -1.35 25.39 -4.06
N TYR A 215 -0.81 24.19 -4.25
CA TYR A 215 -0.32 23.75 -5.55
C TYR A 215 -1.42 23.75 -6.61
N ALA A 216 -2.56 23.10 -6.34
CA ALA A 216 -3.66 22.98 -7.29
C ALA A 216 -4.25 24.36 -7.65
N HIS A 217 -4.49 25.22 -6.65
CA HIS A 217 -4.99 26.58 -6.89
C HIS A 217 -4.01 27.41 -7.75
N GLN A 218 -2.70 27.37 -7.43
CA GLN A 218 -1.67 28.10 -8.19
C GLN A 218 -1.49 27.61 -9.64
N HIS A 219 -1.92 26.40 -9.95
CA HIS A 219 -1.88 25.82 -11.30
C HIS A 219 -3.25 25.88 -12.01
N GLY A 220 -4.18 26.71 -11.51
CA GLY A 220 -5.42 27.04 -12.20
C GLY A 220 -6.58 26.08 -11.96
N CYS A 221 -6.52 25.24 -10.92
CA CYS A 221 -7.68 24.52 -10.43
C CYS A 221 -8.72 25.52 -9.88
N PRO A 222 -10.00 25.47 -10.30
CA PRO A 222 -10.99 26.50 -9.95
C PRO A 222 -11.55 26.30 -8.53
N TRP A 223 -11.97 27.40 -7.90
CA TRP A 223 -12.88 27.34 -6.75
C TRP A 223 -14.30 27.04 -7.21
N ASP A 224 -15.06 26.31 -6.40
CA ASP A 224 -16.50 26.17 -6.59
C ASP A 224 -17.25 27.46 -6.25
N THR A 225 -18.44 27.64 -6.81
CA THR A 225 -19.27 28.83 -6.56
C THR A 225 -20.00 28.78 -5.22
N TYR A 226 -20.07 27.63 -4.55
CA TYR A 226 -20.81 27.44 -3.29
C TYR A 226 -19.92 27.58 -2.03
N GLY A 227 -18.59 27.62 -2.18
CA GLY A 227 -17.65 27.74 -1.06
C GLY A 227 -17.39 26.43 -0.33
N SER A 228 -17.44 25.30 -1.06
CA SER A 228 -17.31 23.94 -0.54
C SER A 228 -15.93 23.69 0.06
N ALA A 229 -14.86 24.28 -0.48
CA ALA A 229 -13.53 24.20 0.13
C ALA A 229 -13.47 24.90 1.50
N CYS A 230 -14.03 26.12 1.63
CA CYS A 230 -14.18 26.81 2.92
C CYS A 230 -15.06 26.00 3.89
N GLN A 231 -16.21 25.49 3.42
CA GLN A 231 -17.12 24.69 4.25
C GLN A 231 -16.46 23.42 4.79
N THR A 232 -15.74 22.69 3.95
CA THR A 232 -15.14 21.40 4.33
C THR A 232 -13.88 21.57 5.18
N ALA A 233 -13.07 22.61 4.95
CA ALA A 233 -11.99 22.97 5.86
C ALA A 233 -12.52 23.36 7.25
N ALA A 234 -13.57 24.19 7.31
CA ALA A 234 -14.19 24.59 8.57
C ALA A 234 -14.83 23.41 9.33
N CYS A 235 -15.48 22.49 8.62
CA CYS A 235 -16.08 21.27 9.19
C CYS A 235 -15.03 20.37 9.88
N ASN A 236 -13.85 20.21 9.27
CA ASN A 236 -12.79 19.34 9.78
C ASN A 236 -11.79 20.07 10.71
N GLY A 237 -11.94 21.38 10.92
CA GLY A 237 -11.03 22.16 11.76
C GLY A 237 -9.69 22.53 11.10
N ASN A 238 -9.59 22.39 9.77
CA ASN A 238 -8.37 22.66 9.00
C ASN A 238 -8.18 24.17 8.82
N LEU A 239 -7.89 24.87 9.92
CA LEU A 239 -7.87 26.34 9.98
C LEU A 239 -6.93 26.98 8.94
N ASP A 240 -5.77 26.39 8.68
CA ASP A 240 -4.82 26.97 7.72
C ASP A 240 -5.27 26.76 6.25
N ALA A 241 -5.98 25.66 5.96
CA ALA A 241 -6.64 25.46 4.67
C ALA A 241 -7.83 26.42 4.50
N LEU A 242 -8.60 26.65 5.58
CA LEU A 242 -9.71 27.61 5.61
C LEU A 242 -9.24 29.05 5.36
N LYS A 243 -8.18 29.48 6.06
CA LYS A 243 -7.53 30.78 5.86
C LYS A 243 -7.09 30.96 4.42
N TYR A 244 -6.30 30.00 3.92
CA TYR A 244 -5.78 30.05 2.56
C TYR A 244 -6.90 30.10 1.51
N ALA A 245 -7.93 29.27 1.63
CA ALA A 245 -9.06 29.27 0.71
C ALA A 245 -9.77 30.63 0.70
N HIS A 246 -10.11 31.18 1.87
CA HIS A 246 -10.76 32.48 1.98
C HIS A 246 -9.90 33.63 1.42
N GLU A 247 -8.64 33.70 1.83
CA GLU A 247 -7.67 34.74 1.41
C GLU A 247 -7.38 34.71 -0.11
N ASN A 248 -7.55 33.55 -0.76
CA ASN A 248 -7.33 33.36 -2.20
C ASN A 248 -8.64 33.29 -3.00
N GLY A 249 -9.73 33.84 -2.45
CA GLY A 249 -10.97 34.11 -3.19
C GLY A 249 -11.97 32.96 -3.27
N CYS A 250 -11.83 31.91 -2.46
CA CYS A 250 -12.91 30.92 -2.29
C CYS A 250 -14.11 31.61 -1.62
N PRO A 251 -15.33 31.53 -2.18
CA PRO A 251 -16.50 32.13 -1.58
C PRO A 251 -16.84 31.49 -0.22
N TRP A 252 -17.55 32.24 0.62
CA TRP A 252 -18.08 31.71 1.87
C TRP A 252 -19.35 30.87 1.60
N SER A 253 -19.33 29.59 1.94
CA SER A 253 -20.58 28.81 2.06
C SER A 253 -21.42 29.36 3.22
N PRO A 254 -22.73 29.61 3.03
CA PRO A 254 -23.63 29.99 4.12
C PRO A 254 -23.67 28.98 5.29
N ARG A 255 -23.28 27.72 5.04
CA ARG A 255 -23.24 26.64 6.05
C ARG A 255 -21.92 26.57 6.82
N THR A 256 -20.90 27.35 6.47
CA THR A 256 -19.56 27.27 7.06
C THR A 256 -19.59 27.38 8.59
N CYS A 257 -20.31 28.37 9.13
CA CYS A 257 -20.45 28.55 10.59
C CYS A 257 -21.24 27.40 11.23
N ASP A 258 -22.35 26.97 10.61
CA ASP A 258 -23.16 25.85 11.11
C ASP A 258 -22.33 24.56 11.21
N VAL A 259 -21.54 24.21 10.19
CA VAL A 259 -20.71 22.99 10.22
C VAL A 259 -19.54 23.11 11.20
N ALA A 260 -18.90 24.29 11.30
CA ALA A 260 -17.88 24.51 12.31
C ALA A 260 -18.43 24.35 13.73
N ALA A 261 -19.61 24.91 14.01
CA ALA A 261 -20.28 24.80 15.30
C ALA A 261 -20.70 23.35 15.62
N MET A 262 -21.34 22.64 14.67
CA MET A 262 -21.76 21.24 14.85
C MET A 262 -20.58 20.29 15.12
N HIS A 263 -19.41 20.57 14.57
CA HIS A 263 -18.19 19.77 14.75
C HIS A 263 -17.26 20.31 15.85
N GLY A 264 -17.67 21.34 16.62
CA GLY A 264 -16.89 21.89 17.74
C GLY A 264 -15.64 22.67 17.33
N GLN A 265 -15.53 23.10 16.08
CA GLN A 265 -14.34 23.72 15.49
C GLN A 265 -14.28 25.23 15.83
N LEU A 266 -14.04 25.53 17.11
CA LEU A 266 -14.11 26.88 17.67
C LEU A 266 -13.20 27.89 16.94
N ASP A 267 -12.00 27.50 16.53
CA ASP A 267 -11.07 28.43 15.89
C ASP A 267 -11.43 28.72 14.42
N ALA A 268 -12.01 27.74 13.71
CA ALA A 268 -12.62 27.98 12.40
C ALA A 268 -13.85 28.89 12.50
N LEU A 269 -14.66 28.73 13.55
CA LEU A 269 -15.84 29.55 13.81
C LEU A 269 -15.47 31.01 14.16
N LYS A 270 -14.46 31.23 15.02
CA LYS A 270 -13.90 32.57 15.30
C LYS A 270 -13.41 33.24 14.02
N TYR A 271 -12.59 32.53 13.24
CA TYR A 271 -12.04 33.07 11.99
C TYR A 271 -13.14 33.45 10.98
N ALA A 272 -14.15 32.59 10.79
CA ALA A 272 -15.29 32.90 9.91
C ALA A 272 -16.09 34.13 10.39
N HIS A 273 -16.29 34.26 11.71
CA HIS A 273 -16.97 35.40 12.31
C HIS A 273 -16.20 36.72 12.13
N GLU A 274 -14.88 36.70 12.39
CA GLU A 274 -13.99 37.85 12.22
C GLU A 274 -13.90 38.31 10.76
N ASN A 275 -14.05 37.39 9.80
CA ASN A 275 -13.97 37.64 8.36
C ASN A 275 -15.35 37.75 7.67
N GLY A 276 -16.34 38.26 8.41
CA GLY A 276 -17.58 38.81 7.84
C GLY A 276 -18.68 37.80 7.50
N LEU A 277 -18.55 36.53 7.89
CA LEU A 277 -19.62 35.53 7.72
C LEU A 277 -20.65 35.71 8.86
N PRO A 278 -21.91 36.10 8.58
CA PRO A 278 -22.91 36.26 9.63
C PRO A 278 -23.24 34.91 10.28
N MET A 279 -23.15 34.86 11.62
CA MET A 279 -23.49 33.68 12.42
C MET A 279 -24.92 33.21 12.12
N GLY A 280 -25.07 31.95 11.71
CA GLY A 280 -26.37 31.29 11.61
C GLY A 280 -27.03 31.16 12.99
N ARG A 281 -28.35 30.91 13.02
CA ARG A 281 -29.11 30.81 14.29
C ARG A 281 -28.61 29.69 15.22
N ASN A 282 -27.85 28.72 14.70
CA ASN A 282 -27.26 27.61 15.45
C ASN A 282 -25.88 27.95 16.08
N CYS A 283 -25.35 29.15 15.82
CA CYS A 283 -24.00 29.56 16.23
C CYS A 283 -23.98 30.55 17.42
N MET A 284 -25.13 30.80 18.06
CA MET A 284 -25.21 31.54 19.33
C MET A 284 -24.98 30.58 20.49
N PHE A 285 -23.82 30.72 21.14
CA PHE A 285 -23.47 30.12 22.42
C PHE A 285 -23.71 31.12 23.57
#